data_AF-A0A6J4PSP8-F1
#
_entry.id   AF-A0A6J4PSP8-F1
#
_cell.length_a   1.000
_cell.length_b   1.000
_cell.length_c   1.000
_cell.angle_alpha   90.00
_cell.angle_beta   90.00
_cell.angle_gamma   90.00
#
_symmetry.space_group_name_H-M   'P 1'
#
loop_
_entity.id
_entity.type
_entity.pdbx_description
1 polymer ?
#
loop_
_entity_poly.entity_id
_entity_poly.type
_entity_poly.pdbx_seq_one_letter_code
_entity_poly.pdbx_strand_id
1 'polypeptide(L)'
;MDTKAFKRSLASSDQYHRKGFGREAEITDLLQLEYQSNLVQQIRQQGYRLQRGDVTIRLAEAFGFCWGVERAIALAYETRQQFPSERIWITNEIIHNPSV
;
A
#
# COMPACT_ATOMS: atom_id res chain seq x y z
N MET A 1 -3.36 -22.48 -24.82
CA MET A 1 -4.11 -21.22 -24.62
C MET A 1 -3.13 -20.06 -24.76
N ASP A 2 -3.42 -19.08 -25.62
CA ASP A 2 -2.62 -17.86 -25.69
C ASP A 2 -3.03 -16.91 -24.55
N THR A 3 -2.26 -16.95 -23.46
CA THR A 3 -2.49 -16.14 -22.26
C THR A 3 -2.26 -14.65 -22.52
N LYS A 4 -1.42 -14.28 -23.50
CA LYS A 4 -1.15 -12.88 -23.86
C LYS A 4 -2.34 -12.30 -24.62
N ALA A 5 -2.92 -13.06 -25.56
CA ALA A 5 -4.12 -12.66 -26.28
C ALA A 5 -5.31 -12.44 -25.31
N PHE A 6 -5.51 -13.38 -24.37
CA PHE A 6 -6.56 -13.25 -23.35
C PHE A 6 -6.36 -12.03 -22.44
N LYS A 7 -5.14 -11.80 -21.96
CA LYS A 7 -4.84 -10.62 -21.12
C LYS A 7 -5.13 -9.31 -21.86
N ARG A 8 -4.81 -9.24 -23.16
CA ARG A 8 -5.10 -8.06 -23.98
C ARG A 8 -6.60 -7.84 -24.14
N SER A 9 -7.38 -8.88 -24.43
CA SER A 9 -8.84 -8.75 -24.59
C SER A 9 -9.53 -8.37 -23.29
N LEU A 10 -9.08 -8.93 -22.15
CA LEU A 10 -9.58 -8.56 -20.83
C LEU A 10 -9.27 -7.09 -20.53
N ALA A 11 -8.03 -6.65 -20.78
CA ALA A 11 -7.62 -5.28 -20.48
C ALA A 11 -8.37 -4.20 -21.28
N SER A 12 -8.93 -4.55 -22.44
CA SER A 12 -9.79 -3.70 -23.27
C SER A 12 -11.27 -3.84 -22.98
N SER A 13 -11.69 -4.75 -22.09
CA SER A 13 -13.09 -5.00 -21.78
C SER A 13 -13.61 -4.07 -20.68
N ASP A 14 -14.93 -3.85 -20.67
CA ASP A 14 -15.61 -3.09 -19.62
C ASP A 14 -15.60 -3.78 -18.26
N GLN A 15 -15.22 -5.06 -18.21
CA GLN A 15 -15.11 -5.87 -17.00
C GLN A 15 -13.76 -5.69 -16.29
N TYR A 16 -12.80 -4.97 -16.90
CA TYR A 16 -11.49 -4.74 -16.32
C TYR A 16 -11.34 -3.32 -15.77
N HIS A 17 -11.57 -3.20 -14.48
CA HIS A 17 -11.46 -1.93 -13.76
C HIS A 17 -10.04 -1.74 -13.20
N ARG A 18 -9.34 -0.70 -13.65
CA ARG A 18 -7.99 -0.33 -13.14
C ARG A 18 -8.00 0.86 -12.18
N LYS A 19 -9.13 1.54 -12.09
CA LYS A 19 -9.34 2.72 -11.24
C LYS A 19 -10.08 2.28 -9.99
N GLY A 20 -9.73 2.89 -8.86
CA GLY A 20 -10.48 2.73 -7.62
C GLY A 20 -11.81 3.49 -7.66
N PHE A 21 -12.48 3.54 -6.51
CA PHE A 21 -13.78 4.18 -6.33
C PHE A 21 -13.68 5.65 -5.91
N GLY A 22 -12.47 6.23 -5.95
CA GLY A 22 -12.22 7.65 -5.71
C GLY A 22 -12.11 8.02 -4.23
N ARG A 23 -11.79 7.06 -3.35
CA ARG A 23 -11.60 7.26 -1.90
C ARG A 23 -10.14 6.98 -1.47
N GLU A 24 -9.21 7.09 -2.42
CA GLU A 24 -7.79 6.77 -2.23
C GLU A 24 -7.16 7.63 -1.12
N ALA A 25 -7.56 8.91 -1.02
CA ALA A 25 -7.07 9.83 0.01
C ALA A 25 -7.44 9.38 1.43
N GLU A 26 -8.70 9.01 1.66
CA GLU A 26 -9.19 8.58 2.98
C GLU A 26 -8.47 7.31 3.48
N ILE A 27 -8.18 6.36 2.58
CA ILE A 27 -7.44 5.14 2.93
C ILE A 27 -5.95 5.43 3.14
N THR A 28 -5.38 6.34 2.35
CA THR A 28 -3.97 6.74 2.49
C THR A 28 -3.72 7.37 3.85
N ASP A 29 -4.64 8.19 4.36
CA ASP A 29 -4.52 8.81 5.68
C ASP A 29 -4.54 7.77 6.81
N LEU A 30 -5.40 6.75 6.71
CA LEU A 30 -5.44 5.62 7.66
C LEU A 30 -4.10 4.87 7.70
N LEU A 31 -3.52 4.59 6.53
CA LEU A 31 -2.21 3.95 6.44
C LEU A 31 -1.12 4.83 7.05
N GLN A 32 -1.12 6.13 6.77
CA GLN A 32 -0.13 7.05 7.33
C GLN A 32 -0.20 7.12 8.86
N LEU A 33 -1.39 7.05 9.47
CA LEU A 33 -1.56 7.05 10.92
C LEU A 33 -0.89 5.85 11.60
N GLU A 34 -0.97 4.65 11.01
CA GLU A 34 -0.23 3.48 11.54
C GLU A 34 1.30 3.64 11.45
N TYR A 35 1.78 4.47 10.54
CA TYR A 35 3.22 4.74 10.35
C TYR A 35 3.76 5.96 11.09
N GLN A 36 2.92 6.71 11.83
CA GLN A 36 3.36 7.87 12.60
C GLN A 36 4.02 7.48 13.93
N SER A 37 5.32 7.17 13.87
CA SER A 37 6.15 7.00 15.07
C SER A 37 6.88 8.30 15.43
N ASN A 38 6.67 8.79 16.66
CA ASN A 38 7.38 9.95 17.21
C ASN A 38 8.91 9.78 17.15
N LEU A 39 9.41 8.56 17.33
CA LEU A 39 10.84 8.24 17.22
C LEU A 39 11.34 8.43 15.78
N VAL A 40 10.59 7.93 14.80
CA VAL A 40 10.95 8.08 13.38
C VAL A 40 10.97 9.56 12.99
N GLN A 41 9.99 10.33 13.45
CA GLN A 41 9.98 11.79 13.23
C GLN A 41 11.20 12.47 13.86
N GLN A 42 11.55 12.11 15.10
CA GLN A 42 12.75 12.63 15.76
C GLN A 42 14.02 12.33 14.95
N ILE A 43 14.20 11.09 14.47
CA ILE A 43 15.39 10.71 13.70
C ILE A 43 15.45 11.49 12.38
N ARG A 44 14.32 11.67 11.69
CA ARG A 44 14.23 12.48 10.45
C ARG A 44 14.66 13.93 10.70
N GLN A 45 14.14 14.56 11.75
CA GLN A 45 14.48 15.95 12.12
C GLN A 45 15.97 16.13 12.46
N GLN A 46 16.66 15.05 12.86
CA GLN A 46 18.09 15.05 13.18
C GLN A 46 18.99 14.63 12.00
N GLY A 47 18.50 14.69 10.77
CA GLY A 47 19.27 14.33 9.58
C GLY A 47 19.48 12.82 9.45
N TYR A 48 18.44 12.04 9.75
CA TYR A 48 18.42 10.57 9.64
C TYR A 48 19.45 9.85 10.52
N ARG A 49 19.94 10.50 11.57
CA ARG A 49 20.90 9.95 12.52
C ARG A 49 20.48 10.27 13.94
N LEU A 50 20.52 9.27 14.81
CA LEU A 50 20.23 9.41 16.24
C LEU A 50 21.31 8.72 17.05
N GLN A 51 21.96 9.46 17.94
CA GLN A 51 22.96 8.90 18.86
C GLN A 51 22.38 8.82 20.28
N ARG A 52 22.60 7.68 20.93
CA ARG A 52 22.21 7.39 22.32
C ARG A 52 23.38 6.67 23.00
N GLY A 53 24.16 7.42 23.76
CA GLY A 53 25.44 6.94 24.29
C GLY A 53 26.36 6.47 23.16
N ASP A 54 26.78 5.21 23.24
CA ASP A 54 27.68 4.58 22.28
C ASP A 54 26.96 3.98 21.07
N VAL A 55 25.63 4.03 21.03
CA VAL A 55 24.83 3.50 19.91
C VAL A 55 24.44 4.63 18.95
N THR A 56 24.69 4.41 17.67
CA THR A 56 24.22 5.27 16.58
C THR A 56 23.22 4.53 15.71
N ILE A 57 22.01 5.06 15.63
CA ILE A 57 20.95 4.61 14.72
C ILE A 57 21.02 5.48 13.47
N ARG A 58 21.02 4.85 12.30
CA ARG A 58 20.89 5.51 11.00
C ARG A 58 19.61 5.05 10.33
N LEU A 59 18.75 5.99 9.97
CA LEU A 59 17.52 5.71 9.26
C LEU A 59 17.75 5.89 7.76
N ALA A 60 17.17 5.03 6.92
CA ALA A 60 17.19 5.26 5.49
C ALA A 60 16.34 6.49 5.15
N GLU A 61 16.73 7.24 4.12
CA GLU A 61 15.95 8.41 3.68
C GLU A 61 14.64 7.98 2.99
N ALA A 62 14.69 6.87 2.27
CA ALA A 62 13.55 6.22 1.65
C ALA A 62 13.29 4.85 2.31
N PHE A 63 12.13 4.71 2.97
CA PHE A 63 11.69 3.48 3.62
C PHE A 63 10.16 3.48 3.75
N GLY A 64 9.59 2.29 3.98
CA GLY A 64 8.14 2.10 4.08
C GLY A 64 7.55 1.53 2.79
N PHE A 65 6.25 1.74 2.59
CA PHE A 65 5.55 1.27 1.40
C PHE A 65 5.88 2.11 0.18
N CYS A 66 5.95 1.44 -0.97
CA CYS A 66 5.99 2.13 -2.24
C CYS A 66 4.56 2.42 -2.71
N TRP A 67 4.43 3.34 -3.65
CA TRP A 67 3.13 3.70 -4.23
C TRP A 67 2.33 2.49 -4.73
N GLY A 68 2.98 1.48 -5.28
CA GLY A 68 2.29 0.26 -5.76
C GLY A 68 1.63 -0.53 -4.63
N VAL A 69 2.28 -0.58 -3.46
CA VAL A 69 1.76 -1.23 -2.26
C VAL A 69 0.60 -0.43 -1.68
N GLU A 70 0.77 0.89 -1.51
CA GLU A 70 -0.29 1.79 -1.02
C GLU A 70 -1.55 1.71 -1.90
N ARG A 71 -1.37 1.75 -3.22
CA ARG A 71 -2.45 1.62 -4.20
C ARG A 71 -3.16 0.26 -4.10
N ALA A 72 -2.42 -0.82 -3.93
CA ALA A 72 -3.01 -2.15 -3.83
C ALA A 72 -3.87 -2.29 -2.58
N ILE A 73 -3.40 -1.74 -1.45
CA ILE A 73 -4.18 -1.66 -0.21
C ILE A 73 -5.43 -0.81 -0.43
N ALA A 74 -5.28 0.40 -0.97
CA ALA A 74 -6.40 1.30 -1.22
C ALA A 74 -7.49 0.63 -2.05
N LEU A 75 -7.13 -0.01 -3.17
CA LEU A 75 -8.08 -0.75 -4.00
C LEU A 75 -8.79 -1.87 -3.23
N ALA A 76 -8.10 -2.61 -2.38
CA ALA A 76 -8.70 -3.69 -1.60
C ALA A 76 -9.72 -3.15 -0.57
N TYR A 77 -9.36 -2.11 0.18
CA TYR A 77 -10.25 -1.48 1.15
C TYR A 77 -11.45 -0.80 0.48
N GLU A 78 -11.23 -0.04 -0.59
CA GLU A 78 -12.32 0.58 -1.34
C GLU A 78 -13.28 -0.48 -1.91
N THR A 79 -12.76 -1.58 -2.45
CA THR A 79 -13.60 -2.68 -2.98
C THR A 79 -14.44 -3.30 -1.87
N ARG A 80 -13.88 -3.51 -0.66
CA ARG A 80 -14.65 -4.00 0.49
C ARG A 80 -15.72 -3.01 0.95
N GLN A 81 -15.41 -1.71 0.97
CA GLN A 81 -16.42 -0.70 1.31
C GLN A 81 -17.55 -0.62 0.28
N GLN A 82 -17.21 -0.69 -1.01
CA GLN A 82 -18.18 -0.61 -2.10
C GLN A 82 -19.07 -1.85 -2.16
N PHE A 83 -18.51 -3.02 -1.90
CA PHE A 83 -19.20 -4.31 -1.94
C PHE A 83 -19.12 -5.02 -0.58
N PRO A 84 -19.83 -4.51 0.44
CA PRO A 84 -19.69 -4.98 1.81
C PRO A 84 -20.08 -6.46 1.97
N SER A 85 -21.11 -6.91 1.25
CA SER A 85 -21.65 -8.27 1.31
C SER A 85 -21.06 -9.23 0.28
N GLU A 86 -20.36 -8.73 -0.73
CA GLU A 86 -19.89 -9.59 -1.82
C GLU A 86 -18.62 -10.34 -1.44
N ARG A 87 -18.47 -11.51 -2.06
CA ARG A 87 -17.24 -12.28 -1.98
C ARG A 87 -16.19 -11.65 -2.89
N ILE A 88 -15.13 -11.13 -2.28
CA ILE A 88 -13.97 -10.60 -3.00
C ILE A 88 -12.96 -11.74 -3.15
N TRP A 89 -12.50 -11.95 -4.38
CA TRP A 89 -11.48 -12.95 -4.70
C TRP A 89 -10.15 -12.25 -4.92
N ILE A 90 -9.12 -12.72 -4.24
CA ILE A 90 -7.75 -12.26 -4.39
C ILE A 90 -6.94 -13.49 -4.82
N THR A 91 -6.20 -13.39 -5.92
CA THR A 91 -5.51 -14.55 -6.52
C THR A 91 -4.28 -15.00 -5.73
N ASN A 92 -3.69 -14.12 -4.92
CA ASN A 92 -2.53 -14.39 -4.07
C ASN A 92 -2.47 -13.34 -2.94
N GLU A 93 -1.48 -13.41 -2.07
CA GLU A 93 -1.17 -12.33 -1.12
C GLU A 93 -0.98 -11.00 -1.86
N ILE A 94 -1.71 -9.96 -1.45
CA ILE A 94 -1.61 -8.62 -2.05
C ILE A 94 -0.23 -8.03 -1.73
N ILE A 95 0.26 -8.28 -0.51
CA ILE A 95 1.57 -7.88 0.01
C ILE A 95 2.10 -9.04 0.84
N HIS A 96 3.39 -9.37 0.66
CA HIS A 96 4.07 -10.39 1.47
C HIS A 96 4.51 -9.81 2.83
N ASN A 97 3.54 -9.36 3.62
CA ASN A 97 3.74 -8.89 4.99
C ASN A 97 2.63 -9.48 5.87
N PRO A 98 2.93 -10.42 6.79
CA PRO A 98 1.89 -11.10 7.59
C PRO A 98 1.06 -10.17 8.46
N SER A 99 1.57 -8.99 8.80
CA SER A 99 0.86 -7.99 9.59
C SER A 99 -0.08 -7.10 8.76
N VAL A 100 -0.13 -7.31 7.43
CA VAL A 100 -0.96 -6.58 6.46
C VAL A 100 -1.86 -7.57 5.74
#